data_AF-K1U158-F1
#
_entry.id   AF-K1U158-F1
#
_cell.length_a   1.000
_cell.length_b   1.000
_cell.length_c   1.000
_cell.angle_alpha   90.00
_cell.angle_beta   90.00
_cell.angle_gamma   90.00
#
_symmetry.space_group_name_H-M   'P 1'
#
loop_
_entity.id
_entity.type
_entity.pdbx_description
1 polymer ?
#
loop_
_entity_poly.entity_id
_entity_poly.type
_entity_poly.pdbx_seq_one_letter_code
_entity_poly.pdbx_strand_id
1 'polypeptide(L)'
;MLTIMLITDGSVRIMSYGSELTRGTSVYDFTVMGNDQIVEKYLSNEQIRPYVSNLNRMEIGNIKSTASDGISSPVDWSKFRKQIVQHLPQDVVDPATQEDGMYSFGSDQPAALNLLGLIDTGSSSPYLLPVSSYNRLLDAAGEKQISLGNNEVVYYLNPDFLGNAQDETVTLLNQIAADAQANNEALLSINERPFYLVPSVPMKGLTADENIKIITALIVSDEIYSEFVNSDTCMVYWNFCIPNELVETKGLMLPIMEARDLLKPSGLYYESYLNNFGRQLFYVISGSYTTLYMGFMFLIIACALLALQFLTQMQTTKSRYLTLSILGARREQIKRSINQQVLWYFLLPLILACISGAVGIYAMQLYLYSGAAHLEQSYPLLIAMAVIVVLVMVIYGVAVARTANREIGKLNY
;
A
#
# COMPACT_ATOMS: atom_id res chain seq x y z
N MET A 1 3.29 -13.69 -26.81
CA MET A 1 2.32 -14.56 -26.12
C MET A 1 2.93 -15.24 -24.90
N LEU A 2 4.07 -15.93 -25.03
CA LEU A 2 4.78 -16.56 -23.89
C LEU A 2 5.22 -15.55 -22.80
N THR A 3 5.63 -14.34 -23.18
CA THR A 3 6.03 -13.27 -22.24
C THR A 3 4.85 -12.68 -21.49
N ILE A 4 3.68 -12.58 -22.13
CA ILE A 4 2.44 -12.19 -21.46
C ILE A 4 2.03 -13.32 -20.52
N MET A 5 2.07 -14.58 -20.96
CA MET A 5 1.79 -15.74 -20.11
C MET A 5 2.73 -15.89 -18.91
N LEU A 6 4.04 -15.62 -19.04
CA LEU A 6 4.99 -15.64 -17.92
C LEU A 6 4.81 -14.43 -16.99
N ILE A 7 4.42 -13.28 -17.53
CA ILE A 7 3.99 -12.14 -16.72
C ILE A 7 2.67 -12.48 -16.03
N THR A 8 1.71 -13.15 -16.66
CA THR A 8 0.42 -13.53 -16.08
C THR A 8 0.56 -14.66 -15.05
N ASP A 9 1.40 -15.67 -15.28
CA ASP A 9 1.59 -16.80 -14.36
C ASP A 9 2.55 -16.44 -13.21
N GLY A 10 3.58 -15.64 -13.50
CA GLY A 10 4.43 -15.01 -12.51
C GLY A 10 3.69 -13.97 -11.68
N SER A 11 2.84 -13.14 -12.30
CA SER A 11 1.99 -12.19 -11.58
C SER A 11 0.91 -12.91 -10.80
N VAL A 12 0.24 -13.94 -11.30
CA VAL A 12 -0.76 -14.71 -10.53
C VAL A 12 -0.15 -15.38 -9.29
N ARG A 13 1.10 -15.88 -9.37
CA ARG A 13 1.84 -16.39 -8.20
C ARG A 13 2.49 -15.31 -7.32
N ILE A 14 2.73 -14.09 -7.82
CA ILE A 14 3.17 -12.95 -7.01
C ILE A 14 1.96 -12.25 -6.35
N MET A 15 0.81 -12.31 -7.00
CA MET A 15 -0.48 -11.71 -6.60
C MET A 15 -1.23 -12.55 -5.58
N SER A 16 -0.98 -13.86 -5.49
CA SER A 16 -1.60 -14.70 -4.45
C SER A 16 -0.92 -14.61 -3.08
N TYR A 17 0.17 -13.85 -2.94
CA TYR A 17 1.00 -13.89 -1.72
C TYR A 17 1.39 -12.52 -1.13
N GLY A 18 0.96 -11.40 -1.72
CA GLY A 18 0.89 -10.14 -0.99
C GLY A 18 -0.33 -10.19 -0.07
N SER A 19 -0.17 -9.92 1.22
CA SER A 19 -1.29 -9.57 2.11
C SER A 19 -2.19 -8.50 1.48
N GLU A 20 -1.60 -7.65 0.63
CA GLU A 20 -2.25 -6.62 -0.19
C GLU A 20 -3.30 -7.15 -1.19
N LEU A 21 -3.15 -8.34 -1.80
CA LEU A 21 -4.08 -8.84 -2.84
C LEU A 21 -4.99 -10.00 -2.39
N THR A 22 -4.96 -10.34 -1.09
CA THR A 22 -6.01 -11.16 -0.48
C THR A 22 -7.25 -10.28 -0.23
N ARG A 23 -8.41 -10.87 0.07
CA ARG A 23 -9.63 -10.16 0.52
C ARG A 23 -9.42 -9.54 1.93
N GLY A 24 -8.21 -9.06 2.23
CA GLY A 24 -7.56 -9.13 3.55
C GLY A 24 -8.38 -8.50 4.66
N THR A 25 -8.98 -7.35 4.38
CA THR A 25 -9.72 -6.50 5.31
C THR A 25 -11.16 -6.24 4.85
N SER A 26 -11.39 -6.29 3.52
CA SER A 26 -12.69 -6.07 2.89
C SER A 26 -13.62 -7.24 3.14
N VAL A 27 -14.68 -7.00 3.92
CA VAL A 27 -15.67 -8.03 4.26
C VAL A 27 -16.74 -8.15 3.18
N TYR A 28 -17.16 -7.01 2.62
CA TYR A 28 -18.30 -6.92 1.70
C TYR A 28 -17.88 -6.94 0.24
N ASP A 29 -18.78 -7.45 -0.61
CA ASP A 29 -18.60 -7.44 -2.07
C ASP A 29 -19.17 -6.18 -2.71
N PHE A 30 -20.17 -5.57 -2.09
CA PHE A 30 -20.82 -4.36 -2.57
C PHE A 30 -21.15 -3.40 -1.43
N THR A 31 -21.07 -2.11 -1.76
CA THR A 31 -21.60 -1.01 -0.95
C THR A 31 -22.50 -0.17 -1.84
N VAL A 32 -23.77 -0.01 -1.47
CA VAL A 32 -24.76 0.79 -2.21
C VAL A 32 -25.15 2.01 -1.39
N MET A 33 -25.18 3.16 -2.06
CA MET A 33 -25.53 4.46 -1.48
C MET A 33 -26.68 5.10 -2.25
N GLY A 34 -27.49 5.86 -1.51
CA GLY A 34 -28.62 6.59 -2.06
C GLY A 34 -29.67 6.86 -1.00
N ASN A 35 -30.89 7.14 -1.43
CA ASN A 35 -32.01 7.23 -0.50
C ASN A 35 -32.29 5.87 0.14
N ASP A 36 -32.30 5.83 1.46
CA ASP A 36 -32.38 4.60 2.28
C ASP A 36 -33.53 3.66 1.86
N GLN A 37 -34.75 4.21 1.71
CA GLN A 37 -35.93 3.43 1.33
C GLN A 37 -35.86 2.90 -0.10
N ILE A 38 -35.25 3.66 -1.02
CA ILE A 38 -35.08 3.23 -2.41
C ILE A 38 -34.09 2.08 -2.49
N VAL A 39 -32.97 2.18 -1.76
CA VAL A 39 -31.93 1.14 -1.73
C VAL A 39 -32.49 -0.14 -1.11
N GLU A 40 -33.15 -0.06 0.04
CA GLU A 40 -33.75 -1.21 0.72
C GLU A 40 -34.75 -1.95 -0.19
N LYS A 41 -35.64 -1.20 -0.84
CA LYS A 41 -36.62 -1.76 -1.77
C LYS A 41 -35.95 -2.44 -2.97
N TYR A 42 -34.87 -1.85 -3.49
CA TYR A 42 -34.16 -2.41 -4.63
C TYR A 42 -33.43 -3.70 -4.26
N LEU A 43 -32.68 -3.70 -3.15
CA LEU A 43 -31.93 -4.87 -2.67
C LEU A 43 -32.84 -6.02 -2.22
N SER A 44 -34.09 -5.73 -1.87
CA SER A 44 -35.10 -6.73 -1.52
C SER A 44 -35.86 -7.29 -2.74
N ASN A 45 -35.62 -6.78 -3.95
CA ASN A 45 -36.27 -7.23 -5.18
C ASN A 45 -35.89 -8.67 -5.53
N GLU A 46 -36.83 -9.47 -6.03
CA GLU A 46 -36.65 -10.87 -6.43
C GLU A 46 -35.49 -11.09 -7.41
N GLN A 47 -35.17 -10.09 -8.24
CA GLN A 47 -34.08 -10.19 -9.21
C GLN A 47 -32.69 -10.17 -8.56
N ILE A 48 -32.47 -9.28 -7.58
CA ILE A 48 -31.15 -9.09 -6.95
C ILE A 48 -31.00 -9.86 -5.64
N ARG A 49 -32.11 -10.16 -4.95
CA ARG A 49 -32.13 -10.89 -3.68
C ARG A 49 -31.30 -12.19 -3.68
N PRO A 50 -31.24 -13.00 -4.75
CA PRO A 50 -30.38 -14.18 -4.80
C PRO A 50 -28.88 -13.89 -4.70
N TYR A 51 -28.46 -12.64 -4.94
CA TYR A 51 -27.06 -12.19 -4.89
C TYR A 51 -26.71 -11.45 -3.58
N VAL A 52 -27.67 -11.31 -2.66
CA VAL A 52 -27.52 -10.51 -1.44
C VAL A 52 -27.53 -11.43 -0.21
N SER A 53 -26.37 -11.61 0.42
CA SER A 53 -26.23 -12.19 1.76
C SER A 53 -25.58 -11.19 2.72
N ASN A 54 -25.75 -11.42 4.03
CA ASN A 54 -25.15 -10.58 5.09
C ASN A 54 -25.43 -9.08 4.91
N LEU A 55 -26.67 -8.75 4.50
CA LEU A 55 -27.08 -7.37 4.27
C LEU A 55 -26.95 -6.54 5.55
N ASN A 56 -26.11 -5.51 5.50
CA ASN A 56 -25.88 -4.60 6.60
C ASN A 56 -26.18 -3.17 6.18
N ARG A 57 -27.27 -2.61 6.73
CA ARG A 57 -27.50 -1.18 6.76
C ARG A 57 -26.58 -0.56 7.80
N MET A 58 -25.48 0.05 7.36
CA MET A 58 -24.51 0.71 8.22
C MET A 58 -24.74 2.21 8.18
N GLU A 59 -25.15 2.77 9.31
CA GLU A 59 -25.31 4.22 9.46
C GLU A 59 -24.09 4.79 10.18
N ILE A 60 -23.53 5.86 9.61
CA ILE A 60 -22.42 6.59 10.20
C ILE A 60 -22.71 8.08 10.10
N GLY A 61 -22.30 8.86 11.10
CA GLY A 61 -22.44 10.31 11.07
C GLY A 61 -21.38 10.97 11.91
N ASN A 62 -21.14 12.26 11.70
CA ASN A 62 -20.24 13.01 12.55
C ASN A 62 -20.89 13.28 13.90
N ILE A 63 -20.06 13.40 14.93
CA ILE A 63 -20.53 13.87 16.23
C ILE A 63 -21.09 15.30 16.15
N LYS A 64 -22.15 15.61 16.91
CA LYS A 64 -22.73 16.95 17.04
C LYS A 64 -21.70 17.89 17.63
N SER A 65 -21.42 19.00 16.94
CA SER A 65 -20.66 20.10 17.54
C SER A 65 -21.51 20.76 18.63
N THR A 66 -20.96 20.85 19.84
CA THR A 66 -21.57 21.57 20.98
C THR A 66 -20.98 22.96 21.16
N ALA A 67 -20.01 23.33 20.32
CA ALA A 67 -19.29 24.57 20.43
C ALA A 67 -20.03 25.73 19.76
N SER A 68 -20.16 26.84 20.48
CA SER A 68 -20.76 28.08 19.97
C SER A 68 -19.98 28.71 18.81
N ASP A 69 -18.72 28.33 18.62
CA ASP A 69 -17.85 28.76 17.52
C ASP A 69 -17.93 27.85 16.29
N GLY A 70 -18.55 26.67 16.39
CA GLY A 70 -18.62 25.66 15.33
C GLY A 70 -17.27 25.02 14.97
N ILE A 71 -16.22 25.26 15.75
CA ILE A 71 -14.83 24.86 15.44
C ILE A 71 -14.28 23.89 16.49
N SER A 72 -14.62 24.03 17.77
CA SER A 72 -14.06 23.14 18.80
C SER A 72 -14.71 21.74 18.79
N SER A 73 -13.86 20.72 18.86
CA SER A 73 -14.29 19.33 18.90
C SER A 73 -15.04 19.05 20.21
N PRO A 74 -16.20 18.37 20.16
CA PRO A 74 -16.90 17.93 21.36
C PRO A 74 -16.17 16.81 22.11
N VAL A 75 -15.09 16.27 21.53
CA VAL A 75 -14.28 15.18 22.11
C VAL A 75 -12.95 15.74 22.63
N ASP A 76 -12.69 15.55 23.91
CA ASP A 76 -11.39 15.81 24.53
C ASP A 76 -10.46 14.60 24.35
N TRP A 77 -9.42 14.80 23.54
CA TRP A 77 -8.39 13.82 23.22
C TRP A 77 -7.14 13.95 24.08
N SER A 78 -7.07 14.93 25.01
CA SER A 78 -5.83 15.34 25.68
C SER A 78 -5.16 14.19 26.44
N LYS A 79 -5.94 13.36 27.13
CA LYS A 79 -5.43 12.20 27.88
C LYS A 79 -4.94 11.11 26.94
N PHE A 80 -5.73 10.76 25.92
CA PHE A 80 -5.34 9.77 24.93
C PHE A 80 -4.06 10.19 24.17
N ARG A 81 -4.01 11.44 23.71
CA ARG A 81 -2.84 12.04 23.06
C ARG A 81 -1.60 11.96 23.97
N LYS A 82 -1.73 12.31 25.26
CA LYS A 82 -0.64 12.22 26.23
C LYS A 82 -0.09 10.79 26.35
N GLN A 83 -0.95 9.78 26.36
CA GLN A 83 -0.51 8.37 26.39
C GLN A 83 0.28 8.01 25.13
N ILE A 84 -0.14 8.48 23.95
CA ILE A 84 0.56 8.21 22.69
C ILE A 84 1.93 8.91 22.66
N VAL A 85 2.02 10.16 23.12
CA VAL A 85 3.29 10.90 23.20
C VAL A 85 4.32 10.15 24.06
N GLN A 86 3.90 9.47 25.12
CA GLN A 86 4.80 8.66 25.97
C GLN A 86 5.40 7.44 25.24
N HIS A 87 4.77 7.01 24.14
CA HIS A 87 5.22 5.89 23.31
C HIS A 87 5.99 6.34 22.07
N LEU A 88 6.30 7.63 21.94
CA LEU A 88 7.17 8.12 20.87
C LEU A 88 8.60 7.55 21.02
N PRO A 89 9.24 7.13 19.92
CA PRO A 89 10.67 6.82 19.93
C PRO A 89 11.51 8.02 20.41
N GLN A 90 12.65 7.76 21.05
CA GLN A 90 13.48 8.80 21.67
C GLN A 90 14.01 9.86 20.69
N ASP A 91 14.13 9.50 19.42
CA ASP A 91 14.62 10.33 18.32
C ASP A 91 13.50 11.08 17.58
N VAL A 92 12.24 10.86 17.96
CA VAL A 92 11.07 11.45 17.30
C VAL A 92 10.47 12.53 18.18
N VAL A 93 10.37 13.74 17.63
CA VAL A 93 9.78 14.90 18.30
C VAL A 93 8.32 15.05 17.86
N ASP A 94 7.43 15.33 18.81
CA ASP A 94 6.01 15.63 18.56
C ASP A 94 5.86 16.84 17.59
N PRO A 95 5.30 16.64 16.38
CA PRO A 95 5.11 17.73 15.42
C PRO A 95 4.27 18.89 15.96
N ALA A 96 3.29 18.66 16.83
CA ALA A 96 2.47 19.75 17.37
C ALA A 96 3.25 20.72 18.27
N THR A 97 4.46 20.36 18.69
CA THR A 97 5.36 21.23 19.47
C THR A 97 6.25 22.11 18.60
N GLN A 98 6.18 21.97 17.28
CA GLN A 98 7.00 22.67 16.30
C GLN A 98 6.17 23.73 15.55
N GLU A 99 6.77 24.88 15.21
CA GLU A 99 6.06 26.00 14.57
C GLU A 99 5.44 25.64 13.20
N ASP A 100 6.08 24.76 12.43
CA ASP A 100 5.60 24.28 11.11
C ASP A 100 5.42 22.74 11.09
N GLY A 101 5.13 22.14 12.24
CA GLY A 101 5.01 20.69 12.36
C GLY A 101 3.87 20.13 11.51
N MET A 102 4.20 19.33 10.50
CA MET A 102 3.23 18.58 9.72
C MET A 102 3.30 17.09 10.06
N TYR A 103 2.13 16.45 10.11
CA TYR A 103 2.04 15.01 10.22
C TYR A 103 2.28 14.37 8.86
N SER A 104 3.19 13.39 8.83
CA SER A 104 3.31 12.42 7.75
C SER A 104 2.64 11.12 8.20
N PHE A 105 1.99 10.44 7.25
CA PHE A 105 1.36 9.15 7.47
C PHE A 105 1.98 8.13 6.54
N GLY A 106 2.29 6.94 7.04
CA GLY A 106 2.78 5.87 6.18
C GLY A 106 3.48 4.76 6.92
N SER A 107 3.91 3.77 6.13
CA SER A 107 4.68 2.62 6.60
C SER A 107 6.07 2.97 7.12
N ASP A 108 6.59 4.13 6.72
CA ASP A 108 7.89 4.68 7.13
C ASP A 108 7.82 5.43 8.47
N GLN A 109 6.62 5.71 8.98
CA GLN A 109 6.41 6.46 10.21
C GLN A 109 6.20 5.51 11.40
N PRO A 110 6.75 5.82 12.59
CA PRO A 110 6.50 5.04 13.80
C PRO A 110 5.00 4.97 14.13
N ALA A 111 4.57 3.84 14.67
CA ALA A 111 3.18 3.60 15.10
C ALA A 111 2.60 4.74 15.96
N ALA A 112 3.36 5.24 16.95
CA ALA A 112 2.94 6.33 17.81
C ALA A 112 2.73 7.64 17.04
N LEU A 113 3.57 7.93 16.04
CA LEU A 113 3.45 9.14 15.23
C LEU A 113 2.26 9.06 14.28
N ASN A 114 2.00 7.89 13.70
CA ASN A 114 0.78 7.63 12.91
C ASN A 114 -0.48 7.87 13.75
N LEU A 115 -0.55 7.35 14.98
CA LEU A 115 -1.69 7.58 15.89
C LEU A 115 -1.85 9.06 16.25
N LEU A 116 -0.75 9.77 16.55
CA LEU A 116 -0.80 11.22 16.83
C LEU A 116 -1.34 11.98 15.63
N GLY A 117 -0.85 11.70 14.43
CA GLY A 117 -1.36 12.36 13.23
C GLY A 117 -2.84 12.12 13.03
N LEU A 118 -3.33 10.89 13.27
CA LEU A 118 -4.73 10.53 13.07
C LEU A 118 -5.65 11.27 14.03
N ILE A 119 -5.21 11.46 15.27
CA ILE A 119 -5.96 12.20 16.28
C ILE A 119 -5.85 13.70 16.01
N ASP A 120 -4.65 14.24 15.81
CA ASP A 120 -4.47 15.69 15.70
C ASP A 120 -5.05 16.26 14.39
N THR A 121 -5.11 15.47 13.31
CA THR A 121 -5.72 15.90 12.03
C THR A 121 -7.20 15.51 11.90
N GLY A 122 -7.63 14.42 12.54
CA GLY A 122 -9.00 13.88 12.44
C GLY A 122 -9.93 14.23 13.61
N SER A 123 -9.43 14.90 14.66
CA SER A 123 -10.16 15.12 15.92
C SER A 123 -11.30 16.13 15.85
N SER A 124 -11.39 16.97 14.83
CA SER A 124 -12.34 18.09 14.79
C SER A 124 -13.81 17.64 14.72
N SER A 125 -14.08 16.54 14.00
CA SER A 125 -15.42 15.98 13.83
C SER A 125 -15.35 14.46 13.61
N PRO A 126 -15.05 13.67 14.65
CA PRO A 126 -14.95 12.22 14.50
C PRO A 126 -16.29 11.61 14.07
N TYR A 127 -16.21 10.61 13.20
CA TYR A 127 -17.35 9.77 12.86
C TYR A 127 -17.76 8.91 14.07
N LEU A 128 -19.06 8.75 14.27
CA LEU A 128 -19.65 7.80 15.21
C LEU A 128 -20.23 6.62 14.43
N LEU A 129 -19.98 5.41 14.93
CA LEU A 129 -20.53 4.17 14.40
C LEU A 129 -21.24 3.41 15.53
N PRO A 130 -22.52 3.03 15.38
CA PRO A 130 -23.19 2.24 16.41
C PRO A 130 -22.68 0.80 16.40
N VAL A 131 -22.46 0.24 17.59
CA VAL A 131 -21.93 -1.12 17.79
C VAL A 131 -22.80 -2.18 17.11
N SER A 132 -24.12 -1.99 17.02
CA SER A 132 -25.00 -2.91 16.30
C SER A 132 -24.67 -3.04 14.81
N SER A 133 -24.30 -1.92 14.15
CA SER A 133 -23.90 -1.91 12.74
C SER A 133 -22.52 -2.55 12.55
N TYR A 134 -21.61 -2.34 13.49
CA TYR A 134 -20.30 -2.97 13.47
C TYR A 134 -20.39 -4.48 13.74
N ASN A 135 -21.25 -4.92 14.66
CA ASN A 135 -21.47 -6.33 14.95
C ASN A 135 -22.03 -7.11 13.75
N ARG A 136 -22.85 -6.49 12.90
CA ARG A 136 -23.27 -7.09 11.62
C ARG A 136 -22.10 -7.29 10.66
N LEU A 137 -21.10 -6.39 10.69
CA LEU A 137 -19.85 -6.55 9.95
C LEU A 137 -18.98 -7.66 10.53
N LEU A 138 -18.88 -7.77 11.86
CA LEU A 138 -18.14 -8.85 12.51
C LEU A 138 -18.78 -10.22 12.21
N ASP A 139 -20.11 -10.31 12.26
CA ASP A 139 -20.85 -11.52 11.90
C ASP A 139 -20.62 -11.92 10.43
N ALA A 140 -20.68 -10.96 9.50
CA ALA A 140 -20.36 -11.19 8.08
C ALA A 140 -18.91 -11.66 7.85
N ALA A 141 -17.98 -11.25 8.73
CA ALA A 141 -16.58 -11.68 8.72
C ALA A 141 -16.33 -13.00 9.48
N GLY A 142 -17.34 -13.59 10.13
CA GLY A 142 -17.19 -14.77 10.97
C GLY A 142 -16.48 -14.52 12.32
N GLU A 143 -16.41 -13.26 12.74
CA GLU A 143 -15.80 -12.80 13.99
C GLU A 143 -16.82 -12.77 15.13
N LYS A 144 -16.33 -12.73 16.38
CA LYS A 144 -17.21 -12.61 17.55
C LYS A 144 -17.73 -11.18 17.69
N GLN A 145 -19.04 -11.06 17.94
CA GLN A 145 -19.67 -9.78 18.26
C GLN A 145 -19.14 -9.21 19.58
N ILE A 146 -19.14 -7.89 19.68
CA ILE A 146 -18.73 -7.13 20.85
C ILE A 146 -19.94 -6.48 21.53
N SER A 147 -19.84 -6.26 22.83
CA SER A 147 -20.83 -5.49 23.60
C SER A 147 -20.12 -4.31 24.23
N LEU A 148 -20.71 -3.12 24.12
CA LEU A 148 -20.17 -1.88 24.68
C LEU A 148 -21.17 -1.27 25.66
N GLY A 149 -20.72 -0.90 26.84
CA GLY A 149 -21.45 -0.05 27.77
C GLY A 149 -21.55 1.41 27.29
N ASN A 150 -22.40 2.19 27.95
CA ASN A 150 -22.63 3.61 27.59
C ASN A 150 -21.46 4.54 27.91
N ASN A 151 -20.42 4.05 28.58
CA ASN A 151 -19.16 4.74 28.85
C ASN A 151 -17.97 4.03 28.20
N GLU A 152 -18.20 3.06 27.31
CA GLU A 152 -17.17 2.34 26.59
C GLU A 152 -17.16 2.75 25.12
N VAL A 153 -15.98 2.79 24.51
CA VAL A 153 -15.79 3.21 23.13
C VAL A 153 -14.63 2.46 22.48
N VAL A 154 -14.74 2.12 21.21
CA VAL A 154 -13.63 1.61 20.41
C VAL A 154 -13.15 2.71 19.48
N TYR A 155 -11.85 2.96 19.46
CA TYR A 155 -11.24 3.79 18.43
C TYR A 155 -11.01 2.92 17.19
N TYR A 156 -11.89 3.04 16.21
CA TYR A 156 -11.78 2.32 14.94
C TYR A 156 -10.71 2.99 14.06
N LEU A 157 -9.84 2.15 13.50
CA LEU A 157 -8.87 2.52 12.49
C LEU A 157 -9.11 1.68 11.25
N ASN A 158 -9.25 2.33 10.11
CA ASN A 158 -9.39 1.65 8.84
C ASN A 158 -8.14 0.82 8.54
N PRO A 159 -8.27 -0.51 8.39
CA PRO A 159 -7.12 -1.39 8.22
C PRO A 159 -6.39 -1.21 6.88
N ASP A 160 -7.02 -0.53 5.91
CA ASP A 160 -6.44 -0.29 4.58
C ASP A 160 -5.61 1.00 4.51
N PHE A 161 -5.66 1.85 5.55
CA PHE A 161 -5.10 3.19 5.46
C PHE A 161 -3.57 3.26 5.65
N LEU A 162 -3.01 2.50 6.58
CA LEU A 162 -1.58 2.61 6.94
C LEU A 162 -0.68 1.58 6.26
N GLY A 163 -1.24 0.73 5.38
CA GLY A 163 -0.50 -0.34 4.71
C GLY A 163 0.24 -1.22 5.73
N ASN A 164 1.55 -1.41 5.54
CA ASN A 164 2.36 -2.28 6.41
C ASN A 164 2.49 -1.80 7.86
N ALA A 165 2.30 -0.50 8.14
CA ALA A 165 2.33 0.01 9.53
C ALA A 165 1.04 -0.28 10.31
N GLN A 166 0.03 -0.86 9.66
CA GLN A 166 -1.28 -1.10 10.28
C GLN A 166 -1.18 -1.99 11.53
N ASP A 167 -0.50 -3.13 11.42
CA ASP A 167 -0.43 -4.11 12.52
C ASP A 167 0.31 -3.54 13.74
N GLU A 168 1.44 -2.85 13.52
CA GLU A 168 2.19 -2.18 14.59
C GLU A 168 1.34 -1.07 15.25
N THR A 169 0.62 -0.30 14.44
CA THR A 169 -0.24 0.79 14.92
C THR A 169 -1.43 0.29 15.73
N VAL A 170 -2.12 -0.75 15.27
CA VAL A 170 -3.22 -1.40 15.99
C VAL A 170 -2.73 -2.08 17.26
N THR A 171 -1.53 -2.69 17.23
CA THR A 171 -0.92 -3.30 18.41
C THR A 171 -0.65 -2.24 19.49
N LEU A 172 -0.07 -1.10 19.12
CA LEU A 172 0.16 0.00 20.05
C LEU A 172 -1.16 0.56 20.61
N LEU A 173 -2.16 0.77 19.75
CA LEU A 173 -3.50 1.21 20.17
C LEU A 173 -4.10 0.26 21.21
N ASN A 174 -4.01 -1.06 20.98
CA ASN A 174 -4.52 -2.07 21.90
C ASN A 174 -3.75 -2.09 23.22
N GLN A 175 -2.44 -1.87 23.20
CA GLN A 175 -1.63 -1.75 24.42
C GLN A 175 -2.08 -0.54 25.25
N ILE A 176 -2.19 0.65 24.63
CA ILE A 176 -2.63 1.87 25.31
C ILE A 176 -4.03 1.69 25.91
N ALA A 177 -4.96 1.10 25.15
CA ALA A 177 -6.32 0.85 25.63
C ALA A 177 -6.36 -0.18 26.78
N ALA A 178 -5.59 -1.26 26.70
CA ALA A 178 -5.52 -2.27 27.75
C ALA A 178 -4.90 -1.73 29.05
N ASP A 179 -3.83 -0.94 28.95
CA ASP A 179 -3.18 -0.31 30.10
C ASP A 179 -4.09 0.71 30.77
N ALA A 180 -4.81 1.52 29.99
CA ALA A 180 -5.80 2.45 30.53
C ALA A 180 -6.96 1.74 31.22
N GLN A 181 -7.46 0.65 30.64
CA GLN A 181 -8.53 -0.14 31.25
C GLN A 181 -8.07 -0.80 32.55
N ALA A 182 -6.85 -1.34 32.61
CA ALA A 182 -6.27 -1.90 33.82
C ALA A 182 -6.12 -0.87 34.96
N ASN A 183 -5.86 0.39 34.60
CA ASN A 183 -5.74 1.51 35.54
C ASN A 183 -7.07 2.25 35.79
N ASN A 184 -8.18 1.80 35.19
CA ASN A 184 -9.48 2.47 35.23
C ASN A 184 -9.39 3.95 34.81
N GLU A 185 -8.59 4.23 33.79
CA GLU A 185 -8.37 5.57 33.24
C GLU A 185 -9.26 5.79 32.00
N ALA A 186 -10.13 6.81 32.06
CA ALA A 186 -10.87 7.27 30.89
C ALA A 186 -9.96 8.17 30.04
N LEU A 187 -9.66 7.71 28.81
CA LEU A 187 -8.76 8.39 27.88
C LEU A 187 -9.45 9.42 27.00
N LEU A 188 -10.77 9.34 26.88
CA LEU A 188 -11.59 10.24 26.08
C LEU A 188 -12.69 10.85 26.94
N SER A 189 -13.08 12.09 26.64
CA SER A 189 -14.32 12.65 27.19
C SER A 189 -15.14 13.28 26.08
N ILE A 190 -16.43 12.96 26.02
CA ILE A 190 -17.38 13.56 25.06
C ILE A 190 -18.34 14.43 25.85
N ASN A 191 -18.37 15.74 25.59
CA ASN A 191 -19.17 16.70 26.38
C ASN A 191 -18.99 16.51 27.90
N GLU A 192 -17.74 16.43 28.35
CA GLU A 192 -17.33 16.21 29.76
C GLU A 192 -17.70 14.82 30.35
N ARG A 193 -18.39 13.94 29.60
CA ARG A 193 -18.62 12.56 30.05
C ARG A 193 -17.40 11.68 29.73
N PRO A 194 -16.84 10.95 30.70
CA PRO A 194 -15.67 10.11 30.49
C PRO A 194 -16.02 8.82 29.74
N PHE A 195 -15.15 8.43 28.80
CA PHE A 195 -15.22 7.18 28.04
C PHE A 195 -13.94 6.35 28.16
N TYR A 196 -14.11 5.04 28.27
CA TYR A 196 -13.06 4.03 28.41
C TYR A 196 -12.82 3.34 27.07
N LEU A 197 -11.58 3.29 26.62
CA LEU A 197 -11.21 2.61 25.38
C LEU A 197 -11.25 1.09 25.57
N VAL A 198 -11.93 0.39 24.66
CA VAL A 198 -11.99 -1.08 24.64
C VAL A 198 -10.91 -1.62 23.70
N PRO A 199 -9.95 -2.43 24.20
CA PRO A 199 -8.88 -3.00 23.39
C PRO A 199 -9.33 -4.25 22.62
N SER A 200 -8.48 -4.72 21.72
CA SER A 200 -8.55 -6.05 21.06
C SER A 200 -9.80 -6.28 20.20
N VAL A 201 -10.35 -5.23 19.62
CA VAL A 201 -11.44 -5.33 18.64
C VAL A 201 -10.86 -5.54 17.24
N PRO A 202 -11.28 -6.57 16.48
CA PRO A 202 -10.82 -6.78 15.12
C PRO A 202 -11.16 -5.58 14.24
N MET A 203 -10.18 -5.00 13.54
CA MET A 203 -10.40 -3.92 12.57
C MET A 203 -10.70 -4.52 11.20
N LYS A 204 -11.83 -4.15 10.59
CA LYS A 204 -12.28 -4.64 9.27
C LYS A 204 -12.78 -3.48 8.42
N GLY A 205 -12.64 -3.57 7.11
CA GLY A 205 -13.11 -2.55 6.17
C GLY A 205 -14.63 -2.36 6.27
N LEU A 206 -15.07 -1.11 6.51
CA LEU A 206 -16.49 -0.77 6.67
C LEU A 206 -17.30 -0.91 5.37
N THR A 207 -16.63 -0.82 4.22
CA THR A 207 -17.22 -0.76 2.88
C THR A 207 -16.48 -1.69 1.92
N ALA A 208 -17.06 -1.93 0.73
CA ALA A 208 -16.49 -2.80 -0.30
C ALA A 208 -15.36 -2.14 -1.11
N ASP A 209 -15.24 -0.81 -1.07
CA ASP A 209 -14.19 -0.03 -1.73
C ASP A 209 -13.63 1.02 -0.75
N GLU A 210 -12.33 1.26 -0.83
CA GLU A 210 -11.56 2.22 -0.03
C GLU A 210 -11.85 3.67 -0.39
N ASN A 211 -12.58 3.90 -1.48
CA ASN A 211 -12.94 5.25 -1.90
C ASN A 211 -13.84 5.97 -0.88
N ILE A 212 -14.56 5.23 -0.04
CA ILE A 212 -15.25 5.78 1.12
C ILE A 212 -14.25 5.99 2.26
N LYS A 213 -13.77 7.25 2.37
CA LYS A 213 -12.65 7.67 3.24
C LYS A 213 -13.03 7.81 4.72
N ILE A 214 -13.57 6.76 5.34
CA ILE A 214 -13.68 6.70 6.80
C ILE A 214 -12.38 6.09 7.31
N ILE A 215 -11.43 6.95 7.65
CA ILE A 215 -10.10 6.55 8.14
C ILE A 215 -10.19 6.17 9.62
N THR A 216 -10.89 6.98 10.42
CA THR A 216 -11.11 6.75 11.85
C THR A 216 -12.57 6.96 12.21
N ALA A 217 -13.02 6.26 13.25
CA ALA A 217 -14.34 6.43 13.83
C ALA A 217 -14.34 6.03 15.31
N LEU A 218 -15.34 6.47 16.05
CA LEU A 218 -15.63 6.00 17.39
C LEU A 218 -16.81 5.03 17.34
N ILE A 219 -16.57 3.76 17.69
CA ILE A 219 -17.64 2.77 17.83
C ILE A 219 -18.20 2.90 19.24
N VAL A 220 -19.49 3.18 19.35
CA VAL A 220 -20.20 3.46 20.61
C VAL A 220 -21.47 2.62 20.71
N SER A 221 -22.08 2.56 21.89
CA SER A 221 -23.40 1.94 22.04
C SER A 221 -24.46 2.68 21.20
N ASP A 222 -25.52 1.98 20.78
CA ASP A 222 -26.59 2.55 19.96
C ASP A 222 -27.30 3.75 20.65
N GLU A 223 -27.36 3.74 21.98
CA GLU A 223 -27.91 4.84 22.79
C GLU A 223 -27.04 6.09 22.68
N ILE A 224 -25.72 5.93 22.84
CA ILE A 224 -24.73 7.02 22.74
C ILE A 224 -24.65 7.56 21.31
N TYR A 225 -24.72 6.68 20.30
CA TYR A 225 -24.81 7.09 18.90
C TYR A 225 -26.02 8.02 18.69
N SER A 226 -27.21 7.61 19.12
CA SER A 226 -28.44 8.40 18.95
C SER A 226 -28.40 9.74 19.69
N GLU A 227 -27.74 9.79 20.85
CA GLU A 227 -27.56 11.02 21.64
C GLU A 227 -26.66 12.03 20.92
N PHE A 228 -25.49 11.57 20.45
CA PHE A 228 -24.41 12.46 20.00
C PHE A 228 -24.27 12.61 18.48
N VAL A 229 -24.92 11.80 17.63
CA VAL A 229 -24.76 11.89 16.17
C VAL A 229 -25.47 13.09 15.56
N ASN A 230 -24.79 13.84 14.69
CA ASN A 230 -25.41 14.89 13.92
C ASN A 230 -26.23 14.30 12.75
N SER A 231 -27.55 14.36 12.88
CA SER A 231 -28.51 13.83 11.90
C SER A 231 -28.33 14.39 10.49
N ASP A 232 -27.83 15.63 10.34
CA ASP A 232 -27.60 16.25 9.02
C ASP A 232 -26.38 15.65 8.30
N THR A 233 -25.51 14.96 9.03
CA THR A 233 -24.28 14.34 8.49
C THR A 233 -24.38 12.83 8.36
N CYS A 234 -25.55 12.24 8.66
CA CYS A 234 -25.75 10.81 8.58
C CYS A 234 -25.67 10.32 7.13
N MET A 235 -24.78 9.36 6.90
CA MET A 235 -24.66 8.60 5.67
C MET A 235 -25.06 7.16 5.95
N VAL A 236 -25.79 6.56 5.01
CA VAL A 236 -26.21 5.16 5.09
C VAL A 236 -25.53 4.39 3.97
N TYR A 237 -24.77 3.37 4.37
CA TYR A 237 -24.13 2.41 3.47
C TYR A 237 -24.86 1.08 3.56
N TRP A 238 -25.39 0.62 2.44
CA TRP A 238 -25.96 -0.72 2.33
C TRP A 238 -24.92 -1.68 1.81
N ASN A 239 -24.35 -2.43 2.74
CA ASN A 239 -23.27 -3.36 2.46
C ASN A 239 -23.81 -4.79 2.35
N PHE A 240 -23.31 -5.58 1.40
CA PHE A 240 -23.67 -6.99 1.30
C PHE A 240 -22.56 -7.86 0.69
N CYS A 241 -22.66 -9.15 0.94
CA CYS A 241 -21.80 -10.19 0.37
C CYS A 241 -22.57 -10.98 -0.69
N ILE A 242 -21.85 -11.57 -1.64
CA ILE A 242 -22.38 -12.61 -2.51
C ILE A 242 -22.51 -13.91 -1.68
N PRO A 243 -23.64 -14.62 -1.75
CA PRO A 243 -23.81 -15.89 -1.05
C PRO A 243 -22.71 -16.91 -1.40
N ASN A 244 -22.15 -17.56 -0.37
CA ASN A 244 -21.06 -18.54 -0.53
C ASN A 244 -21.41 -19.66 -1.52
N GLU A 245 -22.66 -20.09 -1.58
CA GLU A 245 -23.14 -21.12 -2.52
C GLU A 245 -22.96 -20.70 -3.99
N LEU A 246 -23.16 -19.42 -4.32
CA LEU A 246 -22.91 -18.88 -5.66
C LEU A 246 -21.41 -18.76 -5.95
N VAL A 247 -20.61 -18.39 -4.93
CA VAL A 247 -19.15 -18.28 -5.05
C VAL A 247 -18.51 -19.64 -5.30
N GLU A 248 -18.95 -20.68 -4.59
CA GLU A 248 -18.44 -22.05 -4.75
C GLU A 248 -18.80 -22.65 -6.11
N THR A 249 -19.98 -22.33 -6.66
CA THR A 249 -20.47 -22.91 -7.93
C THR A 249 -19.98 -22.17 -9.17
N LYS A 250 -19.95 -20.83 -9.14
CA LYS A 250 -19.66 -19.98 -10.31
C LYS A 250 -18.31 -19.26 -10.23
N GLY A 251 -17.64 -19.32 -9.09
CA GLY A 251 -16.51 -18.43 -8.76
C GLY A 251 -16.98 -17.01 -8.46
N LEU A 252 -16.22 -16.24 -7.67
CA LEU A 252 -16.63 -14.92 -7.16
C LEU A 252 -16.94 -13.88 -8.27
N MET A 253 -16.18 -13.92 -9.37
CA MET A 253 -16.25 -12.92 -10.43
C MET A 253 -17.61 -12.85 -11.13
N LEU A 254 -18.19 -14.00 -11.46
CA LEU A 254 -19.41 -14.05 -12.27
C LEU A 254 -20.64 -13.51 -11.50
N PRO A 255 -20.92 -13.93 -10.26
CA PRO A 255 -21.99 -13.36 -9.44
C PRO A 255 -21.81 -11.86 -9.17
N ILE A 256 -20.58 -11.37 -8.95
CA ILE A 256 -20.33 -9.92 -8.81
C ILE A 256 -20.71 -9.18 -10.10
N MET A 257 -20.32 -9.70 -11.26
CA MET A 257 -20.70 -9.08 -12.55
C MET A 257 -22.21 -9.10 -12.78
N GLU A 258 -22.88 -10.22 -12.50
CA GLU A 258 -24.34 -10.36 -12.59
C GLU A 258 -25.05 -9.36 -11.65
N ALA A 259 -24.66 -9.29 -10.37
CA ALA A 259 -25.21 -8.36 -9.39
C ALA A 259 -24.98 -6.90 -9.78
N ARG A 260 -23.79 -6.56 -10.30
CA ARG A 260 -23.47 -5.24 -10.82
C ARG A 260 -24.37 -4.85 -12.00
N ASP A 261 -24.58 -5.77 -12.94
CA ASP A 261 -25.39 -5.51 -14.13
C ASP A 261 -26.88 -5.37 -13.76
N LEU A 262 -27.31 -5.97 -12.65
CA LEU A 262 -28.61 -5.70 -12.03
C LEU A 262 -28.65 -4.37 -11.27
N LEU A 263 -27.56 -3.91 -10.66
CA LEU A 263 -27.51 -2.61 -9.96
C LEU A 263 -27.43 -1.42 -10.93
N LYS A 264 -26.76 -1.58 -12.07
CA LYS A 264 -26.49 -0.49 -13.04
C LYS A 264 -27.74 0.27 -13.53
N PRO A 265 -28.88 -0.37 -13.84
CA PRO A 265 -30.09 0.32 -14.27
C PRO A 265 -30.80 1.10 -13.15
N SER A 266 -30.49 0.83 -11.88
CA SER A 266 -31.14 1.49 -10.73
C SER A 266 -30.83 2.99 -10.64
N GLY A 267 -29.71 3.43 -11.23
CA GLY A 267 -29.19 4.79 -11.06
C GLY A 267 -28.62 5.08 -9.66
N LEU A 268 -28.60 4.09 -8.76
CA LEU A 268 -27.98 4.20 -7.44
C LEU A 268 -26.46 4.20 -7.58
N TYR A 269 -25.80 4.92 -6.67
CA TYR A 269 -24.36 4.83 -6.57
C TYR A 269 -24.00 3.52 -5.87
N TYR A 270 -23.06 2.77 -6.43
CA TYR A 270 -22.55 1.57 -5.78
C TYR A 270 -21.06 1.40 -6.05
N GLU A 271 -20.41 0.76 -5.10
CA GLU A 271 -19.04 0.31 -5.16
C GLU A 271 -19.03 -1.22 -5.05
N SER A 272 -18.01 -1.84 -5.63
CA SER A 272 -17.83 -3.28 -5.58
C SER A 272 -16.39 -3.63 -5.27
N TYR A 273 -16.17 -4.78 -4.64
CA TYR A 273 -14.85 -5.33 -4.39
C TYR A 273 -14.00 -5.39 -5.67
N LEU A 274 -14.63 -5.69 -6.81
CA LEU A 274 -13.93 -5.73 -8.09
C LEU A 274 -13.41 -4.35 -8.55
N ASN A 275 -14.11 -3.26 -8.20
CA ASN A 275 -13.63 -1.91 -8.48
C ASN A 275 -12.38 -1.60 -7.64
N ASN A 276 -12.40 -1.96 -6.35
CA ASN A 276 -11.24 -1.77 -5.47
C ASN A 276 -10.04 -2.58 -5.97
N PHE A 277 -10.25 -3.88 -6.19
CA PHE A 277 -9.23 -4.78 -6.73
C PHE A 277 -8.63 -4.26 -8.05
N GLY A 278 -9.47 -3.78 -8.96
CA GLY A 278 -9.02 -3.20 -10.23
C GLY A 278 -8.17 -1.95 -10.06
N ARG A 279 -8.49 -1.09 -9.08
CA ARG A 279 -7.75 0.13 -8.74
C ARG A 279 -6.39 -0.20 -8.14
N GLN A 280 -6.35 -1.13 -7.19
CA GLN A 280 -5.11 -1.58 -6.57
C GLN A 280 -4.18 -2.23 -7.60
N LEU A 281 -4.73 -3.10 -8.45
CA LEU A 281 -4.00 -3.69 -9.57
C LEU A 281 -3.42 -2.62 -10.49
N PHE A 282 -4.19 -1.57 -10.79
CA PHE A 282 -3.73 -0.45 -11.59
C PHE A 282 -2.55 0.29 -10.92
N TYR A 283 -2.61 0.57 -9.62
CA TYR A 283 -1.51 1.22 -8.90
C TYR A 283 -0.24 0.37 -8.89
N VAL A 284 -0.36 -0.93 -8.58
CA VAL A 284 0.78 -1.86 -8.57
C VAL A 284 1.40 -1.99 -9.96
N ILE A 285 0.59 -2.15 -11.00
CA ILE A 285 1.08 -2.26 -12.39
C ILE A 285 1.71 -0.94 -12.83
N SER A 286 1.07 0.20 -12.58
CA SER A 286 1.55 1.52 -13.01
C SER A 286 2.89 1.88 -12.33
N GLY A 287 2.98 1.66 -11.02
CA GLY A 287 4.20 1.90 -10.25
C GLY A 287 5.35 0.98 -10.65
N SER A 288 5.08 -0.32 -10.81
CA SER A 288 6.07 -1.30 -11.23
C SER A 288 6.54 -1.05 -12.67
N TYR A 289 5.62 -0.76 -13.59
CA TYR A 289 5.94 -0.44 -14.97
C TYR A 289 6.83 0.79 -15.08
N THR A 290 6.49 1.87 -14.37
CA THR A 290 7.26 3.12 -14.39
C THR A 290 8.68 2.90 -13.85
N THR A 291 8.79 2.18 -12.74
CA THR A 291 10.09 1.87 -12.10
C THR A 291 10.96 1.00 -13.00
N LEU A 292 10.40 -0.09 -13.55
CA LEU A 292 11.14 -0.99 -14.44
C LEU A 292 11.53 -0.30 -15.75
N TYR A 293 10.62 0.48 -16.34
CA TYR A 293 10.88 1.24 -17.57
C TYR A 293 12.02 2.23 -17.37
N MET A 294 11.98 3.03 -16.30
CA MET A 294 13.05 3.99 -15.98
C MET A 294 14.36 3.27 -15.70
N GLY A 295 14.33 2.15 -14.97
CA GLY A 295 15.50 1.31 -14.74
C GLY A 295 16.15 0.83 -16.03
N PHE A 296 15.38 0.28 -16.98
CA PHE A 296 15.90 -0.15 -18.27
C PHE A 296 16.38 1.01 -19.14
N MET A 297 15.68 2.15 -19.14
CA MET A 297 16.14 3.34 -19.85
C MET A 297 17.52 3.79 -19.35
N PHE A 298 17.70 3.92 -18.02
CA PHE A 298 18.99 4.33 -17.46
C PHE A 298 20.09 3.30 -17.74
N LEU A 299 19.79 2.01 -17.68
CA LEU A 299 20.74 0.95 -18.03
C LEU A 299 21.21 1.07 -19.50
N ILE A 300 20.27 1.25 -20.43
CA ILE A 300 20.58 1.40 -21.87
C ILE A 300 21.41 2.67 -22.11
N ILE A 301 21.02 3.80 -21.50
CA ILE A 301 21.76 5.07 -21.59
C ILE A 301 23.18 4.92 -21.05
N ALA A 302 23.35 4.31 -19.87
CA ALA A 302 24.65 4.06 -19.27
C ALA A 302 25.54 3.17 -20.16
N CYS A 303 25.00 2.07 -20.69
CA CYS A 303 25.73 1.19 -21.61
C CYS A 303 26.13 1.90 -22.90
N ALA A 304 25.24 2.71 -23.46
CA ALA A 304 25.52 3.51 -24.65
C ALA A 304 26.61 4.55 -24.40
N LEU A 305 26.58 5.23 -23.24
CA LEU A 305 27.62 6.19 -22.85
C LEU A 305 28.97 5.50 -22.64
N LEU A 306 29.02 4.36 -21.95
CA LEU A 306 30.25 3.57 -21.79
C LEU A 306 30.81 3.13 -23.15
N ALA A 307 29.95 2.63 -24.04
CA ALA A 307 30.34 2.23 -25.38
C ALA A 307 30.91 3.40 -26.19
N LEU A 308 30.25 4.56 -26.16
CA LEU A 308 30.67 5.76 -26.86
C LEU A 308 32.01 6.29 -26.31
N GLN A 309 32.17 6.35 -24.99
CA GLN A 309 33.41 6.79 -24.35
C GLN A 309 34.58 5.87 -24.71
N PHE A 310 34.38 4.54 -24.63
CA PHE A 310 35.41 3.57 -25.01
C PHE A 310 35.82 3.72 -26.48
N LEU A 311 34.85 3.81 -27.40
CA LEU A 311 35.13 3.95 -28.83
C LEU A 311 35.87 5.26 -29.14
N THR A 312 35.50 6.36 -28.47
CA THR A 312 36.17 7.66 -28.60
C THR A 312 37.61 7.58 -28.10
N GLN A 313 37.84 6.96 -26.94
CA GLN A 313 39.18 6.75 -26.38
C GLN A 313 40.04 5.83 -27.25
N MET A 314 39.43 4.81 -27.87
CA MET A 314 40.12 3.93 -28.80
C MET A 314 40.57 4.68 -30.08
N GLN A 315 39.73 5.58 -30.61
CA GLN A 315 40.09 6.40 -31.78
C GLN A 315 41.31 7.28 -31.50
N THR A 316 41.36 7.93 -30.33
CA THR A 316 42.52 8.77 -29.96
C THR A 316 43.79 7.94 -29.70
N THR A 317 43.63 6.70 -29.22
CA THR A 317 44.76 5.80 -28.91
C THR A 317 45.23 4.98 -30.12
N LYS A 318 44.56 5.09 -31.27
CA LYS A 318 44.87 4.35 -32.51
C LYS A 318 46.33 4.45 -32.94
N SER A 319 46.95 5.63 -32.77
CA SER A 319 48.37 5.86 -33.09
C SER A 319 49.31 4.94 -32.28
N ARG A 320 49.00 4.69 -31.00
CA ARG A 320 49.83 3.81 -30.14
C ARG A 320 49.76 2.35 -30.59
N TYR A 321 48.59 1.90 -31.06
CA TYR A 321 48.43 0.56 -31.63
C TYR A 321 49.17 0.40 -32.95
N LEU A 322 49.24 1.46 -33.76
CA LEU A 322 50.06 1.49 -34.97
C LEU A 322 51.55 1.35 -34.66
N THR A 323 52.07 2.10 -33.68
CA THR A 323 53.47 1.97 -33.25
C THR A 323 53.77 0.55 -32.75
N LEU A 324 52.87 -0.03 -31.93
CA LEU A 324 53.02 -1.39 -31.42
C LEU A 324 53.03 -2.44 -32.54
N SER A 325 52.26 -2.18 -33.59
CA SER A 325 52.22 -3.00 -34.79
C SER A 325 53.54 -2.92 -35.59
N ILE A 326 54.13 -1.73 -35.72
CA ILE A 326 55.43 -1.50 -36.37
C ILE A 326 56.56 -2.18 -35.58
N LEU A 327 56.46 -2.22 -34.26
CA LEU A 327 57.40 -2.93 -33.36
C LEU A 327 57.29 -4.47 -33.43
N GLY A 328 56.40 -5.02 -34.28
CA GLY A 328 56.32 -6.46 -34.54
C GLY A 328 55.26 -7.22 -33.73
N ALA A 329 54.36 -6.54 -33.02
CA ALA A 329 53.27 -7.22 -32.31
C ALA A 329 52.30 -7.91 -33.29
N ARG A 330 51.95 -9.16 -33.01
CA ARG A 330 51.01 -9.92 -33.86
C ARG A 330 49.59 -9.36 -33.71
N ARG A 331 48.83 -9.31 -34.82
CA ARG A 331 47.42 -8.85 -34.84
C ARG A 331 46.55 -9.51 -33.76
N GLU A 332 46.78 -10.79 -33.51
CA GLU A 332 46.03 -11.56 -32.50
C GLU A 332 46.28 -11.05 -31.07
N GLN A 333 47.51 -10.62 -30.77
CA GLN A 333 47.87 -10.06 -29.45
C GLN A 333 47.20 -8.69 -29.24
N ILE A 334 47.13 -7.86 -30.29
CA ILE A 334 46.47 -6.55 -30.25
C ILE A 334 44.95 -6.73 -30.04
N LYS A 335 44.31 -7.63 -30.81
CA LYS A 335 42.89 -7.94 -30.64
C LYS A 335 42.56 -8.48 -29.26
N ARG A 336 43.40 -9.36 -28.72
CA ARG A 336 43.24 -9.90 -27.36
C ARG A 336 43.34 -8.82 -26.29
N SER A 337 44.32 -7.93 -26.40
CA SER A 337 44.48 -6.80 -25.47
C SER A 337 43.24 -5.92 -25.44
N ILE A 338 42.65 -5.65 -26.59
CA ILE A 338 41.49 -4.76 -26.71
C ILE A 338 40.21 -5.41 -26.21
N ASN A 339 39.99 -6.69 -26.52
CA ASN A 339 38.88 -7.42 -25.92
C ASN A 339 38.97 -7.43 -24.39
N GLN A 340 40.20 -7.52 -23.85
CA GLN A 340 40.42 -7.47 -22.40
C GLN A 340 40.21 -6.05 -21.83
N GLN A 341 40.57 -5.01 -22.56
CA GLN A 341 40.26 -3.62 -22.20
C GLN A 341 38.74 -3.37 -22.20
N VAL A 342 38.03 -3.81 -23.24
CA VAL A 342 36.55 -3.70 -23.29
C VAL A 342 35.92 -4.44 -22.12
N LEU A 343 36.37 -5.67 -21.83
CA LEU A 343 35.85 -6.45 -20.72
C LEU A 343 35.99 -5.69 -19.39
N TRP A 344 37.19 -5.21 -19.06
CA TRP A 344 37.42 -4.49 -17.81
C TRP A 344 36.71 -3.14 -17.76
N TYR A 345 36.59 -2.45 -18.90
CA TYR A 345 35.91 -1.16 -18.99
C TYR A 345 34.41 -1.27 -18.67
N PHE A 346 33.77 -2.38 -19.04
CA PHE A 346 32.37 -2.66 -18.69
C PHE A 346 32.23 -3.34 -17.33
N LEU A 347 33.18 -4.19 -16.92
CA LEU A 347 33.11 -4.95 -15.68
C LEU A 347 33.35 -4.09 -14.42
N LEU A 348 34.27 -3.13 -14.47
CA LEU A 348 34.59 -2.30 -13.30
C LEU A 348 33.40 -1.45 -12.82
N PRO A 349 32.69 -0.69 -13.70
CA PRO A 349 31.49 0.03 -13.30
C PRO A 349 30.38 -0.90 -12.78
N LEU A 350 30.26 -2.11 -13.35
CA LEU A 350 29.26 -3.08 -12.92
C LEU A 350 29.50 -3.57 -11.49
N ILE A 351 30.75 -3.90 -11.14
CA ILE A 351 31.11 -4.31 -9.78
C ILE A 351 30.77 -3.20 -8.78
N LEU A 352 31.12 -1.95 -9.12
CA LEU A 352 30.82 -0.79 -8.28
C LEU A 352 29.31 -0.60 -8.10
N ALA A 353 28.53 -0.76 -9.18
CA ALA A 353 27.08 -0.69 -9.13
C ALA A 353 26.47 -1.79 -8.25
N CYS A 354 26.99 -3.03 -8.30
CA CYS A 354 26.56 -4.12 -7.44
C CYS A 354 26.83 -3.83 -5.96
N ILE A 355 28.01 -3.29 -5.62
CA ILE A 355 28.35 -2.90 -4.24
C ILE A 355 27.41 -1.79 -3.76
N SER A 356 27.23 -0.75 -4.58
CA SER A 356 26.33 0.36 -4.24
C SER A 356 24.88 -0.10 -4.07
N GLY A 357 24.41 -0.99 -4.93
CA GLY A 357 23.06 -1.57 -4.84
C GLY A 357 22.87 -2.42 -3.58
N ALA A 358 23.86 -3.24 -3.23
CA ALA A 358 23.83 -4.06 -2.02
C ALA A 358 23.77 -3.20 -0.74
N VAL A 359 24.58 -2.14 -0.67
CA VAL A 359 24.54 -1.18 0.46
C VAL A 359 23.20 -0.44 0.49
N GLY A 360 22.66 -0.03 -0.67
CA GLY A 360 21.35 0.62 -0.76
C GLY A 360 20.22 -0.26 -0.24
N ILE A 361 20.18 -1.53 -0.64
CA ILE A 361 19.20 -2.50 -0.14
C ILE A 361 19.34 -2.70 1.36
N TYR A 362 20.57 -2.85 1.86
CA TYR A 362 20.83 -3.00 3.30
C TYR A 362 20.38 -1.78 4.10
N ALA A 363 20.67 -0.57 3.63
CA ALA A 363 20.23 0.67 4.27
C ALA A 363 18.70 0.81 4.26
N MET A 364 18.03 0.45 3.16
CA MET A 364 16.58 0.45 3.09
C MET A 364 15.96 -0.53 4.10
N GLN A 365 16.53 -1.72 4.25
CA GLN A 365 16.06 -2.67 5.26
C GLN A 365 16.23 -2.12 6.69
N LEU A 366 17.37 -1.52 6.98
CA LEU A 366 17.68 -1.06 8.33
C LEU A 366 16.84 0.16 8.77
N TYR A 367 16.55 1.08 7.84
CA TYR A 367 15.97 2.38 8.18
C TYR A 367 14.55 2.61 7.67
N LEU A 368 14.09 1.89 6.64
CA LEU A 368 12.75 2.08 6.05
C LEU A 368 11.79 0.91 6.31
N TYR A 369 12.30 -0.28 6.67
CA TYR A 369 11.49 -1.47 6.90
C TYR A 369 11.84 -2.11 8.25
N SER A 370 11.35 -1.53 9.35
CA SER A 370 11.55 -2.06 10.71
C SER A 370 10.77 -3.36 11.00
N GLY A 371 9.72 -3.64 10.24
CA GLY A 371 9.01 -4.92 10.25
C GLY A 371 9.66 -5.89 9.28
N ALA A 372 10.05 -7.08 9.75
CA ALA A 372 10.68 -8.14 8.97
C ALA A 372 9.76 -8.67 7.85
N ALA A 373 9.59 -7.92 6.76
CA ALA A 373 8.84 -8.32 5.59
C ALA A 373 9.74 -9.09 4.61
N HIS A 374 9.54 -10.40 4.58
CA HIS A 374 9.90 -11.42 3.57
C HIS A 374 10.82 -11.02 2.38
N LEU A 375 12.10 -10.78 2.64
CA LEU A 375 13.15 -10.77 1.61
C LEU A 375 13.32 -12.11 0.90
N GLU A 376 12.87 -13.20 1.52
CA GLU A 376 12.95 -14.53 0.91
C GLU A 376 12.10 -14.67 -0.35
N GLN A 377 11.10 -13.81 -0.54
CA GLN A 377 10.09 -13.99 -1.59
C GLN A 377 10.36 -13.17 -2.85
N SER A 378 11.28 -12.19 -2.79
CA SER A 378 11.68 -11.31 -3.91
C SER A 378 12.98 -11.74 -4.59
N TYR A 379 13.65 -12.80 -4.13
CA TYR A 379 14.82 -13.39 -4.78
C TYR A 379 14.65 -13.72 -6.27
N PRO A 380 13.55 -14.33 -6.75
CA PRO A 380 13.43 -14.68 -8.18
C PRO A 380 13.40 -13.44 -9.08
N LEU A 381 12.77 -12.35 -8.63
CA LEU A 381 12.71 -11.09 -9.37
C LEU A 381 14.08 -10.39 -9.42
N LEU A 382 14.79 -10.37 -8.28
CA LEU A 382 16.14 -9.83 -8.21
C LEU A 382 17.12 -10.60 -9.11
N ILE A 383 17.02 -11.93 -9.13
CA ILE A 383 17.80 -12.78 -10.02
C ILE A 383 17.46 -12.46 -11.48
N ALA A 384 16.18 -12.37 -11.84
CA ALA A 384 15.77 -12.02 -13.20
C ALA A 384 16.31 -10.65 -13.64
N MET A 385 16.25 -9.63 -12.76
CA MET A 385 16.82 -8.32 -13.04
C MET A 385 18.34 -8.36 -13.20
N ALA A 386 19.04 -9.08 -12.33
CA ALA A 386 20.48 -9.27 -12.44
C ALA A 386 20.87 -9.93 -13.77
N VAL A 387 20.11 -10.96 -14.19
CA VAL A 387 20.31 -11.62 -15.48
C VAL A 387 20.10 -10.65 -16.64
N ILE A 388 19.07 -9.80 -16.61
CA ILE A 388 18.83 -8.82 -17.68
C ILE A 388 19.94 -7.77 -17.71
N VAL A 389 20.38 -7.25 -16.57
CA VAL A 389 21.49 -6.30 -16.48
C VAL A 389 22.77 -6.89 -17.08
N VAL A 390 23.12 -8.13 -16.69
CA VAL A 390 24.28 -8.84 -17.23
C VAL A 390 24.12 -9.06 -18.74
N LEU A 391 22.94 -9.46 -19.20
CA LEU A 391 22.67 -9.70 -20.62
C LEU A 391 22.84 -8.43 -21.45
N VAL A 392 22.29 -7.29 -21.01
CA VAL A 392 22.44 -6.00 -21.70
C VAL A 392 23.91 -5.58 -21.73
N MET A 393 24.62 -5.72 -20.62
CA MET A 393 26.06 -5.40 -20.54
C MET A 393 26.89 -6.27 -21.49
N VAL A 394 26.60 -7.58 -21.57
CA VAL A 394 27.28 -8.51 -22.49
C VAL A 394 27.00 -8.13 -23.94
N ILE A 395 25.76 -7.80 -24.30
CA ILE A 395 25.40 -7.38 -25.67
C ILE A 395 26.20 -6.13 -26.07
N TYR A 396 26.22 -5.11 -25.22
CA TYR A 396 26.96 -3.87 -25.50
C TYR A 396 28.48 -4.10 -25.52
N GLY A 397 29.02 -4.85 -24.56
CA GLY A 397 30.45 -5.19 -24.51
C GLY A 397 30.89 -5.96 -25.75
N VAL A 398 30.12 -6.95 -26.21
CA VAL A 398 30.39 -7.68 -27.45
C VAL A 398 30.27 -6.78 -28.67
N ALA A 399 29.26 -5.92 -28.73
CA ALA A 399 29.10 -4.97 -29.84
C ALA A 399 30.29 -4.01 -29.96
N VAL A 400 30.77 -3.48 -28.83
CA VAL A 400 31.96 -2.62 -28.77
C VAL A 400 33.21 -3.40 -29.14
N ALA A 401 33.43 -4.60 -28.60
CA ALA A 401 34.58 -5.45 -28.94
C ALA A 401 34.63 -5.79 -30.44
N ARG A 402 33.48 -6.12 -31.05
CA ARG A 402 33.38 -6.36 -32.50
C ARG A 402 33.72 -5.10 -33.31
N THR A 403 33.20 -3.95 -32.90
CA THR A 403 33.45 -2.65 -33.55
C THR A 403 34.93 -2.28 -33.45
N ALA A 404 35.52 -2.43 -32.28
CA ALA A 404 36.93 -2.19 -32.01
C ALA A 404 37.85 -3.08 -32.86
N ASN A 405 37.56 -4.39 -32.91
CA ASN A 405 38.31 -5.33 -33.74
C ASN A 405 38.20 -5.02 -35.24
N ARG A 406 37.05 -4.52 -35.70
CA ARG A 406 36.87 -4.10 -37.10
C ARG A 406 37.72 -2.87 -37.43
N GLU A 407 37.74 -1.87 -36.54
CA GLU A 407 38.54 -0.65 -36.76
C GLU A 407 40.04 -0.92 -36.80
N ILE A 408 40.51 -1.92 -36.06
CA ILE A 408 41.93 -2.32 -36.09
C ILE A 408 42.25 -3.22 -37.27
N GLY A 409 41.28 -4.02 -37.75
CA GLY A 409 41.43 -4.74 -39.00
C GLY A 409 41.65 -3.83 -40.21
N LYS A 410 41.19 -2.57 -40.16
CA LYS A 410 41.40 -1.55 -41.20
C LYS A 410 42.77 -0.85 -41.13
N LEU A 411 43.57 -1.10 -40.09
CA LEU A 411 44.94 -0.62 -40.05
C LEU A 411 45.73 -1.39 -41.12
N ASN A 412 45.84 -0.80 -42.31
CA ASN A 412 46.75 -1.24 -43.35
C ASN A 412 48.19 -0.97 -42.87
N TYR A 413 49.03 -1.99 -43.03
CA TYR A 413 50.41 -2.04 -42.58
C TYR A 413 51.32 -1.40 -43.60
#